data_AF-W8AMU5-F1
#
_entry.id   AF-W8AMU5-F1
#
_cell.length_a   1.000
_cell.length_b   1.000
_cell.length_c   1.000
_cell.angle_alpha   90.00
_cell.angle_beta   90.00
_cell.angle_gamma   90.00
#
_symmetry.space_group_name_H-M   'P 1'
#
loop_
_entity.id
_entity.type
_entity.pdbx_description
1 polymer ?
#
loop_
_entity_poly.entity_id
_entity_poly.type
_entity_poly.pdbx_seq_one_letter_code
_entity_poly.pdbx_strand_id
1 'polypeptide(L)'
;MHARRWNIKKLIICGGAFLIVYILLTSGTREYEIDATIESSKPEQVWEYVADFNKMRTLNPTILNFKIIADAGHTHDWRYTVEYTERLSHWPYWLNAAKADYVVTKTMPGVEPAVYMIESKHKTCFFKGTYCCK
;
A
#
# COMPACT_ATOMS: atom_id res chain seq x y z
N MET A 1 -2.75 -54.65 6.11
CA MET A 1 -1.84 -53.81 5.27
C MET A 1 -2.55 -52.70 4.48
N HIS A 2 -3.83 -52.82 4.10
CA HIS A 2 -4.55 -51.81 3.30
C HIS A 2 -4.75 -50.44 4.00
N ALA A 3 -5.07 -50.43 5.30
CA ALA A 3 -5.31 -49.19 6.06
C ALA A 3 -4.06 -48.28 6.15
N ARG A 4 -2.86 -48.87 6.31
CA ARG A 4 -1.59 -48.13 6.38
C ARG A 4 -1.27 -47.41 5.07
N ARG A 5 -1.54 -48.04 3.92
CA ARG A 5 -1.39 -47.43 2.58
C ARG A 5 -2.38 -46.29 2.35
N TRP A 6 -3.62 -46.40 2.84
CA TRP A 6 -4.63 -45.35 2.71
C TRP A 6 -4.26 -44.10 3.52
N ASN A 7 -3.75 -44.28 4.74
CA ASN A 7 -3.30 -43.17 5.59
C ASN A 7 -2.08 -42.45 5.01
N ILE A 8 -1.16 -43.17 4.37
CA ILE A 8 -0.01 -42.57 3.67
C ILE A 8 -0.47 -41.75 2.46
N LYS A 9 -1.42 -42.25 1.66
CA LYS A 9 -1.98 -41.49 0.52
C LYS A 9 -2.67 -40.21 0.98
N LYS A 10 -3.46 -40.25 2.06
CA LYS A 10 -4.07 -39.05 2.65
C LYS A 10 -3.02 -38.05 3.14
N LEU A 11 -1.97 -38.53 3.81
CA LEU A 11 -0.86 -37.68 4.28
C LEU A 11 -0.15 -36.96 3.13
N ILE A 12 0.11 -37.66 2.02
CA ILE A 12 0.73 -37.06 0.84
C ILE A 12 -0.19 -36.00 0.21
N ILE A 13 -1.49 -36.27 0.10
CA ILE A 13 -2.46 -35.31 -0.45
C ILE A 13 -2.58 -34.09 0.47
N CYS A 14 -2.71 -34.29 1.78
CA CYS A 14 -2.78 -33.19 2.74
C CYS A 14 -1.48 -32.37 2.75
N GLY A 15 -0.31 -33.02 2.71
CA GLY A 15 0.98 -32.35 2.64
C GLY A 15 1.13 -31.55 1.35
N GLY A 16 0.73 -32.12 0.20
CA GLY A 16 0.73 -31.42 -1.08
C GLY A 16 -0.21 -30.20 -1.09
N ALA A 17 -1.43 -30.36 -0.56
CA ALA A 17 -2.38 -29.26 -0.42
C ALA A 17 -1.83 -28.13 0.48
N PHE A 18 -1.22 -28.50 1.61
CA PHE A 18 -0.61 -27.52 2.52
C PHE A 18 0.56 -26.77 1.86
N LEU A 19 1.37 -27.48 1.07
CA LEU A 19 2.50 -26.89 0.34
C LEU A 19 2.02 -25.93 -0.77
N ILE A 20 0.95 -26.27 -1.49
CA ILE A 20 0.32 -25.37 -2.46
C ILE A 20 -0.21 -24.11 -1.76
N VAL A 21 -0.93 -24.27 -0.66
CA VAL A 21 -1.44 -23.13 0.13
C VAL A 21 -0.29 -22.26 0.63
N TYR A 22 0.78 -22.86 1.15
CA TYR A 22 1.96 -22.14 1.61
C TYR A 22 2.60 -21.29 0.49
N ILE A 23 2.79 -21.88 -0.70
CA ILE A 23 3.34 -21.17 -1.87
C ILE A 23 2.43 -20.00 -2.28
N LEU A 24 1.11 -20.20 -2.32
CA LEU A 24 0.15 -19.15 -2.67
C LEU A 24 0.12 -18.01 -1.64
N LEU A 25 0.39 -18.31 -0.37
CA LEU A 25 0.48 -17.33 0.71
C LEU A 25 1.86 -16.66 0.79
N THR A 26 2.85 -17.10 0.01
CA THR A 26 4.18 -16.50 0.05
C THR A 26 4.16 -15.21 -0.77
N SER A 27 4.17 -14.05 -0.09
CA SER A 27 4.18 -12.75 -0.74
C SER A 27 5.56 -12.42 -1.30
N GLY A 28 5.65 -12.03 -2.58
CA GLY A 28 6.86 -11.47 -3.20
C GLY A 28 6.74 -9.97 -3.42
N THR A 29 7.87 -9.27 -3.46
CA THR A 29 7.92 -7.85 -3.86
C THR A 29 7.77 -7.75 -5.38
N ARG A 30 6.97 -6.78 -5.83
CA ARG A 30 6.79 -6.45 -7.24
C ARG A 30 7.12 -4.98 -7.42
N GLU A 31 8.08 -4.70 -8.27
CA GLU A 31 8.41 -3.34 -8.67
C GLU A 31 7.54 -2.96 -9.87
N TYR A 32 7.00 -1.75 -9.84
CA TYR A 32 6.12 -1.22 -10.87
C TYR A 32 6.34 0.29 -10.97
N GLU A 33 6.51 0.77 -12.20
CA GLU A 33 6.79 2.16 -12.53
C GLU A 33 5.78 2.63 -13.58
N ILE A 34 5.26 3.84 -13.39
CA ILE A 34 4.37 4.51 -14.35
C ILE A 34 4.84 5.95 -14.48
N ASP A 35 4.96 6.39 -15.74
CA ASP A 35 5.19 7.79 -16.07
C ASP A 35 3.99 8.38 -16.83
N ALA A 36 3.67 9.62 -16.50
CA ALA A 36 2.64 10.39 -17.19
C ALA A 36 3.01 11.89 -17.18
N THR A 37 2.69 12.58 -18.28
CA THR A 37 2.92 14.03 -18.40
C THR A 37 1.61 14.79 -18.18
N ILE A 38 1.61 15.75 -17.25
CA ILE A 38 0.47 16.61 -16.98
C ILE A 38 0.73 17.99 -17.62
N GLU A 39 0.03 18.27 -18.71
CA GLU A 39 0.15 19.55 -19.42
C GLU A 39 -0.42 20.71 -18.59
N SER A 40 0.08 21.93 -18.85
CA SER A 40 -0.45 23.18 -18.30
C SER A 40 -0.49 23.24 -16.76
N SER A 41 0.42 22.56 -16.08
CA SER A 41 0.50 22.55 -14.61
C SER A 41 1.92 22.86 -14.12
N LYS A 42 2.02 23.50 -12.95
CA LYS A 42 3.31 23.70 -12.28
C LYS A 42 3.63 22.45 -11.45
N PRO A 43 4.87 21.90 -11.51
CA PRO A 43 5.24 20.72 -10.73
C PRO A 43 4.96 20.84 -9.23
N GLU A 44 5.21 22.03 -8.65
CA GLU A 44 4.93 22.31 -7.24
C GLU A 44 3.44 22.15 -6.90
N GLN A 45 2.53 22.61 -7.75
CA GLN A 45 1.09 22.50 -7.51
C GLN A 45 0.62 21.05 -7.58
N VAL A 46 1.16 20.28 -8.53
CA VAL A 46 0.86 18.84 -8.64
C VAL A 46 1.37 18.11 -7.40
N TRP A 47 2.59 18.41 -6.98
CA TRP A 47 3.20 17.82 -5.79
C TRP A 47 2.41 18.13 -4.52
N GLU A 48 2.06 19.39 -4.27
CA GLU A 48 1.22 19.78 -3.12
C GLU A 48 -0.13 19.08 -3.13
N TYR A 49 -0.77 18.98 -4.31
CA TYR A 49 -2.08 18.34 -4.44
C TYR A 49 -2.02 16.83 -4.15
N VAL A 50 -1.03 16.13 -4.68
CA VAL A 50 -0.87 14.68 -4.48
C VAL A 50 -0.43 14.37 -3.06
N ALA A 51 0.38 15.24 -2.45
CA ALA A 51 0.89 15.02 -1.12
C ALA A 51 -0.15 15.27 -0.01
N ASP A 52 -1.23 16.02 -0.29
CA ASP A 52 -2.36 16.19 0.61
C ASP A 52 -3.30 14.97 0.58
N PHE A 53 -3.25 14.15 1.63
CA PHE A 53 -4.10 12.97 1.74
C PHE A 53 -5.61 13.31 1.75
N ASN A 54 -6.02 14.53 2.10
CA ASN A 54 -7.42 14.93 2.00
C ASN A 54 -7.93 14.89 0.55
N LYS A 55 -7.03 15.11 -0.44
CA LYS A 55 -7.34 15.02 -1.88
C LYS A 55 -7.32 13.59 -2.41
N MET A 56 -6.74 12.64 -1.67
CA MET A 56 -6.66 11.25 -2.10
C MET A 56 -8.01 10.59 -2.30
N ARG A 57 -9.09 11.06 -1.65
CA ARG A 57 -10.45 10.54 -1.93
C ARG A 57 -10.95 10.85 -3.34
N THR A 58 -10.45 11.94 -3.94
CA THR A 58 -10.76 12.29 -5.33
C THR A 58 -9.94 11.46 -6.31
N LEU A 59 -8.68 11.18 -5.98
CA LEU A 59 -7.77 10.39 -6.81
C LEU A 59 -8.04 8.88 -6.72
N ASN A 60 -8.40 8.42 -5.52
CA ASN A 60 -8.74 7.03 -5.21
C ASN A 60 -10.10 6.96 -4.49
N PRO A 61 -11.21 6.77 -5.24
CA PRO A 61 -12.55 6.73 -4.66
C PRO A 61 -12.81 5.46 -3.82
N THR A 62 -11.89 4.49 -3.78
CA THR A 62 -12.05 3.30 -2.93
C THR A 62 -11.81 3.59 -1.45
N ILE A 63 -11.14 4.70 -1.12
CA ILE A 63 -10.89 5.16 0.25
C ILE A 63 -12.20 5.66 0.86
N LEU A 64 -12.67 4.98 1.91
CA LEU A 64 -13.93 5.27 2.58
C LEU A 64 -13.78 6.33 3.67
N ASN A 65 -12.79 6.14 4.54
CA ASN A 65 -12.45 7.04 5.62
C ASN A 65 -10.95 7.02 5.88
N PHE A 66 -10.44 8.08 6.50
CA PHE A 66 -9.06 8.17 6.92
C PHE A 66 -8.93 9.06 8.16
N LYS A 67 -7.80 8.92 8.84
CA LYS A 67 -7.40 9.73 9.97
C LYS A 67 -5.88 9.91 9.93
N ILE A 68 -5.44 11.16 10.01
CA ILE A 68 -4.03 11.49 10.23
C ILE A 68 -3.75 11.27 11.72
N ILE A 69 -2.80 10.39 12.03
CA ILE A 69 -2.48 9.99 13.42
C ILE A 69 -1.14 10.55 13.90
N ALA A 70 -0.28 10.96 12.99
CA ALA A 70 0.95 11.69 13.28
C ALA A 70 1.20 12.68 12.15
N ASP A 71 1.65 13.87 12.50
CA ASP A 71 2.03 14.91 11.56
C ASP A 71 3.19 15.69 12.18
N ALA A 72 4.30 15.77 11.47
CA ALA A 72 5.52 16.42 11.92
C ALA A 72 6.34 16.92 10.73
N GLY A 73 7.04 18.04 10.90
CA GLY A 73 8.01 18.52 9.93
C GLY A 73 7.87 20.01 9.62
N HIS A 74 8.51 20.42 8.54
CA HIS A 74 8.60 21.79 8.07
C HIS A 74 8.30 21.86 6.58
N THR A 75 8.26 23.07 6.02
CA THR A 75 7.86 23.34 4.62
C THR A 75 8.62 22.53 3.56
N HIS A 76 9.82 22.01 3.85
CA HIS A 76 10.69 21.32 2.89
C HIS A 76 10.89 19.81 3.18
N ASP A 77 10.57 19.34 4.39
CA ASP A 77 10.54 17.92 4.79
C ASP A 77 9.38 17.79 5.77
N TRP A 78 8.28 17.21 5.30
CA TRP A 78 7.13 16.93 6.12
C TRP A 78 6.84 15.44 6.09
N ARG A 79 6.41 14.92 7.24
CA ARG A 79 6.15 13.51 7.45
C ARG A 79 4.86 13.36 8.20
N TYR A 80 3.99 12.50 7.67
CA TYR A 80 2.74 12.21 8.32
C TYR A 80 2.41 10.73 8.20
N THR A 81 1.67 10.25 9.18
CA THR A 81 1.16 8.89 9.19
C THR A 81 -0.36 8.95 9.14
N VAL A 82 -0.95 8.17 8.25
CA VAL A 82 -2.39 8.09 8.06
C VAL A 82 -2.87 6.66 8.22
N GLU A 83 -4.02 6.51 8.87
CA GLU A 83 -4.77 5.26 8.91
C GLU A 83 -6.04 5.44 8.09
N TYR A 84 -6.33 4.51 7.19
CA TYR A 84 -7.47 4.59 6.31
C TYR A 84 -8.11 3.23 6.05
N THR A 85 -9.40 3.24 5.74
CA THR A 85 -10.09 2.04 5.25
C THR A 85 -10.46 2.20 3.80
N GLU A 86 -10.25 1.15 3.02
CA GLU A 86 -10.51 1.14 1.59
C GLU A 86 -11.21 -0.16 1.17
N ARG A 87 -11.92 -0.07 0.03
CA ARG A 87 -12.42 -1.24 -0.70
C ARG A 87 -11.35 -1.73 -1.67
N LEU A 88 -11.20 -3.04 -1.83
CA LEU A 88 -10.34 -3.56 -2.91
C LEU A 88 -10.89 -3.12 -4.28
N SER A 89 -10.02 -2.56 -5.12
CA SER A 89 -10.39 -2.12 -6.47
C SER A 89 -10.96 -3.26 -7.33
N HIS A 90 -10.44 -4.48 -7.18
CA HIS A 90 -10.90 -5.66 -7.93
C HIS A 90 -12.02 -6.45 -7.22
N TRP A 91 -12.24 -6.23 -5.92
CA TRP A 91 -13.28 -6.92 -5.14
C TRP A 91 -13.92 -5.99 -4.10
N PRO A 92 -14.91 -5.17 -4.49
CA PRO A 92 -15.37 -4.03 -3.69
C PRO A 92 -16.13 -4.40 -2.40
N TYR A 93 -16.51 -5.68 -2.23
CA TYR A 93 -17.18 -6.16 -1.02
C TYR A 93 -16.21 -6.39 0.16
N TRP A 94 -14.90 -6.37 -0.09
CA TRP A 94 -13.89 -6.60 0.93
C TRP A 94 -13.27 -5.29 1.38
N LEU A 95 -13.19 -5.13 2.70
CA LEU A 95 -12.62 -3.96 3.35
C LEU A 95 -11.24 -4.28 3.90
N ASN A 96 -10.31 -3.37 3.64
CA ASN A 96 -8.97 -3.44 4.19
C ASN A 96 -8.72 -2.20 5.05
N ALA A 97 -7.95 -2.39 6.12
CA ALA A 97 -7.43 -1.29 6.92
C ALA A 97 -5.96 -1.11 6.58
N ALA A 98 -5.57 0.10 6.21
CA ALA A 98 -4.21 0.42 5.86
C ALA A 98 -3.66 1.49 6.79
N LYS A 99 -2.36 1.38 7.07
CA LYS A 99 -1.57 2.39 7.74
C LYS A 99 -0.43 2.78 6.82
N ALA A 100 -0.31 4.06 6.50
CA ALA A 100 0.71 4.55 5.59
C ALA A 100 1.55 5.66 6.21
N ASP A 101 2.86 5.53 6.06
CA ASP A 101 3.84 6.53 6.48
C ASP A 101 4.32 7.29 5.24
N TYR A 102 4.10 8.59 5.23
CA TYR A 102 4.48 9.49 4.13
C TYR A 102 5.70 10.33 4.51
N VAL A 103 6.59 10.49 3.54
CA VAL A 103 7.75 11.40 3.59
C VAL A 103 7.71 12.26 2.34
N VAL A 104 7.50 13.55 2.54
CA VAL A 104 7.29 14.49 1.45
C VAL A 104 8.38 15.54 1.50
N THR A 105 9.17 15.59 0.44
CA THR A 105 10.37 16.41 0.38
C THR A 105 10.41 17.26 -0.88
N LYS A 106 10.92 18.48 -0.72
CA LYS A 106 11.30 19.34 -1.83
C LYS A 106 12.71 19.86 -1.61
N THR A 107 13.46 20.03 -2.70
CA THR A 107 14.79 20.65 -2.66
C THR A 107 14.76 22.00 -1.95
N MET A 108 15.84 22.29 -1.22
CA MET A 108 15.97 23.56 -0.50
C MET A 108 16.00 24.76 -1.46
N PRO A 109 15.58 25.95 -1.00
CA PRO A 109 15.67 27.18 -1.80
C PRO A 109 17.11 27.43 -2.26
N GLY A 110 17.30 27.75 -3.54
CA GLY A 110 18.62 28.09 -4.11
C GLY A 110 19.40 26.92 -4.72
N VAL A 111 18.83 25.71 -4.75
CA VAL A 111 19.36 24.56 -5.49
C VAL A 111 18.54 24.34 -6.75
N GLU A 112 19.16 24.49 -7.92
CA GLU A 112 18.55 24.18 -9.22
C GLU A 112 19.16 22.90 -9.81
N PRO A 113 18.35 22.00 -10.39
CA PRO A 113 16.89 22.07 -10.54
C PRO A 113 16.13 21.70 -9.26
N ALA A 114 14.92 22.26 -9.10
CA ALA A 114 14.06 21.89 -7.99
C ALA A 114 13.51 20.46 -8.17
N VAL A 115 13.70 19.60 -7.16
CA VAL A 115 13.21 18.22 -7.16
C VAL A 115 12.12 18.07 -6.11
N TYR A 116 11.00 17.47 -6.52
CA TYR A 116 9.83 17.21 -5.69
C TYR A 116 9.67 15.70 -5.55
N MET A 117 9.59 15.20 -4.32
CA MET A 117 9.49 13.77 -4.06
C MET A 117 8.45 13.48 -2.99
N ILE A 118 7.73 12.37 -3.18
CA ILE A 118 6.77 11.83 -2.23
C ILE A 118 7.09 10.35 -2.10
N GLU A 119 7.57 9.94 -0.93
CA GLU A 119 7.73 8.53 -0.59
C GLU A 119 6.59 8.13 0.35
N SER A 120 6.00 6.96 0.11
CA SER A 120 4.95 6.43 0.97
C SER A 120 5.16 4.94 1.20
N LYS A 121 5.02 4.50 2.46
CA LYS A 121 5.14 3.10 2.87
C LYS A 121 3.82 2.64 3.45
N HIS A 122 3.15 1.72 2.76
CA HIS A 122 1.82 1.26 3.11
C HIS A 122 1.89 -0.12 3.75
N LYS A 123 1.25 -0.26 4.91
CA LYS A 123 0.96 -1.54 5.53
C LYS A 123 -0.54 -1.78 5.47
N THR A 124 -0.97 -2.69 4.62
CA THR A 124 -2.39 -3.02 4.41
C THR A 124 -2.73 -4.32 5.10
N CYS A 125 -3.77 -4.31 5.93
CA CYS A 125 -4.24 -5.47 6.66
C CYS A 125 -5.67 -5.85 6.25
N PHE A 126 -5.87 -7.16 6.08
CA PHE A 126 -7.11 -7.82 5.73
C PHE A 126 -7.71 -8.50 6.98
N PHE A 127 -8.98 -8.93 6.88
CA PHE A 127 -9.67 -9.70 7.93
C PHE A 127 -9.60 -9.06 9.33
N LYS A 128 -9.81 -7.75 9.43
CA LYS A 128 -9.72 -6.96 10.68
C LYS A 128 -8.34 -7.03 11.36
N GLY A 129 -7.26 -7.17 10.58
CA GLY A 129 -5.89 -7.08 11.10
C GLY A 129 -5.15 -8.41 11.28
N THR A 130 -5.76 -9.54 10.95
CA THR A 130 -5.12 -10.85 11.14
C THR A 130 -4.10 -11.19 10.06
N TYR A 131 -4.21 -10.57 8.87
CA TYR A 131 -3.28 -10.76 7.77
C TYR A 131 -2.83 -9.40 7.24
N CYS A 132 -1.54 -9.07 7.40
CA CYS A 132 -0.99 -7.78 6.99
C CYS A 132 0.12 -7.95 5.95
N CYS A 133 -0.02 -7.22 4.85
CA CYS A 133 1.01 -7.05 3.83
C CYS A 133 1.74 -5.72 4.07
N LYS A 134 3.03 -5.72 3.76
CA LYS A 134 3.90 -4.53 3.73
C LYS A 134 4.36 -4.28 2.31
#